data_AF-A0A9W4X7V7-F1
#
_entry.id   AF-A0A9W4X7V7-F1
#
_cell.length_a   1.000
_cell.length_b   1.000
_cell.length_c   1.000
_cell.angle_alpha   90.00
_cell.angle_beta   90.00
_cell.angle_gamma   90.00
#
_symmetry.space_group_name_H-M   'P 1'
#
loop_
_entity.id
_entity.type
_entity.pdbx_description
1 polymer ?
#
loop_
_entity_poly.entity_id
_entity_poly.type
_entity_poly.pdbx_seq_one_letter_code
_entity_poly.pdbx_strand_id
1 'polypeptide(L)'
;EINIDQINILMKKYNVTITSKPKYPLMKALLSFHILKKIMEEVELFFKKNNDSSSVLHLEADIMSKSKMLEKRLVEFSKTRNEKDSITQTASIKIRQEVNIALSNRGFSDVLNKNATQEHYFISHFKNILNEEMNKYRIIKDPAKKESIENMAPKLIRELIRIFWFR
;
A
#
# COMPACT_ATOMS: atom_id res chain seq x y z
N GLU A 1 8.28 -5.02 25.31
CA GLU A 1 9.11 -3.85 25.68
C GLU A 1 9.34 -2.98 24.45
N ILE A 2 9.52 -1.67 24.64
CA ILE A 2 9.83 -0.73 23.56
C ILE A 2 11.32 -0.40 23.63
N ASN A 3 11.99 -0.42 22.48
CA ASN A 3 13.38 -0.02 22.38
C ASN A 3 13.48 1.52 22.26
N ILE A 4 13.70 2.20 23.38
CA ILE A 4 13.72 3.68 23.45
C ILE A 4 14.85 4.26 22.59
N ASP A 5 16.00 3.58 22.49
CA ASP A 5 17.13 4.08 21.70
C ASP A 5 16.80 4.10 20.21
N GLN A 6 16.13 3.07 19.71
CA GLN A 6 15.64 3.02 18.33
C GLN A 6 14.55 4.06 18.07
N ILE A 7 13.68 4.31 19.06
CA ILE A 7 12.70 5.41 18.98
C ILE A 7 13.39 6.77 18.89
N ASN A 8 14.48 7.00 19.65
CA ASN A 8 15.25 8.25 19.58
C ASN A 8 15.90 8.45 18.20
N ILE A 9 16.43 7.39 17.60
CA ILE A 9 16.95 7.44 16.22
C ILE A 9 15.83 7.79 15.24
N LEU A 10 14.66 7.17 15.39
CA LEU A 10 13.49 7.44 14.54
C LEU A 10 12.98 8.87 14.67
N MET A 11 12.95 9.42 15.89
CA MET A 11 12.58 10.83 16.12
C MET A 11 13.53 11.77 15.39
N LYS A 12 14.84 11.53 15.48
CA LYS A 12 15.85 12.31 14.73
C LYS A 12 15.63 12.21 13.22
N LYS A 13 15.37 11.01 12.69
CA LYS A 13 15.05 10.80 11.26
C LYS A 13 13.88 11.66 10.78
N TYR A 14 12.92 11.93 11.66
CA TYR A 14 11.73 12.75 11.35
C TYR A 14 11.77 14.16 11.92
N ASN A 15 12.94 14.64 12.37
CA ASN A 15 13.12 15.97 12.96
C ASN A 15 12.14 16.27 14.10
N VAL A 16 11.79 15.26 14.90
CA VAL A 16 10.94 15.42 16.09
C VAL A 16 11.83 15.76 17.28
N THR A 17 11.75 17.01 17.74
CA THR A 17 12.48 17.50 18.91
C THR A 17 11.61 17.37 20.16
N ILE A 18 12.17 16.79 21.22
CA ILE A 18 11.56 16.75 22.54
C ILE A 18 12.54 17.23 23.60
N THR A 19 12.03 17.99 24.58
CA THR A 19 12.80 18.53 25.71
C THR A 19 12.87 17.56 26.89
N SER A 20 12.14 16.45 26.85
CA SER A 20 12.03 15.44 27.91
C SER A 20 11.89 14.04 27.33
N LYS A 21 11.93 12.99 28.16
CA LYS A 21 11.76 11.60 27.71
C LYS A 21 10.45 11.43 26.92
N PRO A 22 10.45 10.70 25.80
CA PRO A 22 9.28 10.56 24.95
C PRO A 22 8.16 9.84 25.69
N LYS A 23 6.99 10.49 25.77
CA LYS A 23 5.79 9.89 26.38
C LYS A 23 5.22 8.83 25.45
N TYR A 24 4.55 7.84 26.02
CA TYR A 24 3.95 6.72 25.27
C TYR A 24 3.06 7.14 24.08
N PRO A 25 2.17 8.15 24.19
CA PRO A 25 1.37 8.60 23.06
C PRO A 25 2.21 9.08 21.87
N LEU A 26 3.31 9.80 22.13
CA LEU A 26 4.21 10.28 21.09
C LEU A 26 4.91 9.10 20.40
N MET A 27 5.42 8.15 21.18
CA MET A 27 6.07 6.95 20.62
C MET A 27 5.11 6.16 19.73
N LYS A 28 3.86 5.99 20.18
CA LYS A 28 2.81 5.32 19.40
C LYS A 28 2.55 6.05 18.08
N ALA A 29 2.34 7.37 18.13
CA ALA A 29 2.10 8.18 16.94
C ALA A 29 3.27 8.14 15.95
N LEU A 30 4.50 8.24 16.44
CA LEU A 30 5.72 8.17 15.64
C LEU A 30 5.85 6.81 14.92
N LEU A 31 5.59 5.71 15.63
CA LEU A 31 5.62 4.38 15.03
C LEU A 31 4.52 4.19 13.99
N SER A 32 3.29 4.66 14.29
CA SER A 32 2.19 4.61 13.31
C SER A 32 2.52 5.41 12.05
N PHE A 33 3.09 6.61 12.19
CA PHE A 33 3.55 7.42 11.07
C PHE A 33 4.66 6.73 10.27
N HIS A 34 5.62 6.12 10.97
CA HIS A 34 6.71 5.39 10.33
C HIS A 34 6.22 4.20 9.50
N ILE A 35 5.32 3.38 10.07
CA ILE A 35 4.68 2.26 9.37
C ILE A 35 3.93 2.76 8.13
N LEU A 36 3.14 3.83 8.28
CA LEU A 36 2.39 4.40 7.17
C LEU A 36 3.33 4.81 6.04
N LYS A 37 4.41 5.54 6.36
CA LYS A 37 5.40 5.97 5.38
C LYS A 37 6.07 4.77 4.70
N LYS A 38 6.44 3.74 5.47
CA LYS A 38 7.07 2.53 4.92
C LYS A 38 6.13 1.79 3.97
N ILE A 39 4.84 1.69 4.32
CA ILE A 39 3.81 1.13 3.43
C ILE A 39 3.68 1.94 2.16
N MET A 40 3.66 3.27 2.27
CA MET A 40 3.57 4.11 1.09
C MET A 40 4.77 3.95 0.16
N GLU A 41 5.98 3.92 0.70
CA GLU A 41 7.22 3.72 -0.07
C GLU A 41 7.22 2.38 -0.82
N GLU A 42 6.87 1.27 -0.16
CA GLU A 42 6.86 -0.06 -0.79
C GLU A 42 5.78 -0.21 -1.87
N VAL A 43 4.60 0.38 -1.63
CA VAL A 43 3.50 0.37 -2.63
C VAL A 43 3.86 1.22 -3.83
N GLU A 44 4.49 2.39 -3.62
CA GLU A 44 5.02 3.18 -4.73
C GLU A 44 6.06 2.40 -5.55
N LEU A 45 6.97 1.69 -4.89
CA LEU A 45 7.97 0.86 -5.57
C LEU A 45 7.31 -0.25 -6.38
N PHE A 46 6.25 -0.88 -5.84
CA PHE A 46 5.46 -1.88 -6.55
C PHE A 46 4.85 -1.33 -7.84
N PHE A 47 4.20 -0.15 -7.78
CA PHE A 47 3.58 0.47 -8.96
C PHE A 47 4.59 1.14 -9.91
N LYS A 48 5.82 1.45 -9.46
CA LYS A 48 6.89 2.03 -10.29
C LYS A 48 7.72 1.00 -11.04
N LYS A 49 7.85 -0.23 -10.55
CA LYS A 49 8.59 -1.29 -11.25
C LYS A 49 7.92 -1.53 -12.61
N ASN A 50 8.64 -1.25 -13.70
CA ASN A 50 8.13 -1.41 -15.06
C ASN A 50 7.66 -2.85 -15.30
N ASN A 51 6.40 -2.99 -15.71
CA ASN A 51 5.69 -4.25 -15.97
C ASN A 51 6.13 -4.94 -17.27
N ASP A 52 7.44 -5.11 -17.50
CA ASP A 52 7.92 -5.91 -18.65
C ASP A 52 7.64 -7.41 -18.47
N SER A 53 7.15 -7.83 -17.30
CA SER A 53 6.65 -9.19 -17.10
C SER A 53 5.14 -9.19 -17.02
N SER A 54 4.49 -9.87 -17.97
CA SER A 54 3.08 -10.28 -17.98
C SER A 54 2.76 -11.31 -16.87
N SER A 55 3.39 -11.17 -15.71
CA SER A 55 3.23 -12.05 -14.58
C SER A 55 1.92 -11.72 -13.87
N VAL A 56 1.14 -12.75 -13.57
CA VAL A 56 -0.09 -12.66 -12.75
C VAL A 56 0.19 -11.97 -11.40
N LEU A 57 1.45 -11.92 -10.96
CA LEU A 57 1.91 -11.27 -9.72
C LEU A 57 1.80 -9.72 -9.73
N HIS A 58 1.53 -9.10 -10.88
CA HIS A 58 1.49 -7.64 -11.04
C HIS A 58 0.22 -7.13 -11.74
N LEU A 59 -0.88 -7.90 -11.72
CA LEU A 59 -2.13 -7.52 -12.38
C LEU A 59 -2.68 -6.19 -11.87
N GLU A 60 -2.57 -5.89 -10.57
CA GLU A 60 -3.01 -4.63 -10.00
C GLU A 60 -2.28 -3.43 -10.62
N ALA A 61 -0.96 -3.55 -10.80
CA ALA A 61 -0.14 -2.52 -11.41
C ALA A 61 -0.43 -2.38 -12.91
N ASP A 62 -0.61 -3.49 -13.62
CA ASP A 62 -0.95 -3.45 -15.04
C ASP A 62 -2.32 -2.84 -15.30
N ILE A 63 -3.36 -3.29 -14.59
CA ILE A 63 -4.71 -2.74 -14.67
C ILE A 63 -4.70 -1.23 -14.41
N MET A 64 -4.03 -0.78 -13.35
CA MET A 64 -3.92 0.64 -13.00
C MET A 64 -3.16 1.44 -14.08
N SER A 65 -2.10 0.88 -14.65
CA SER A 65 -1.32 1.53 -15.70
C SER A 65 -2.14 1.67 -16.99
N LYS A 66 -2.77 0.58 -17.44
CA LYS A 66 -3.60 0.57 -18.66
C LYS A 66 -4.84 1.46 -18.52
N SER A 67 -5.49 1.47 -17.37
CA SER A 67 -6.64 2.35 -17.12
C SER A 67 -6.26 3.82 -17.22
N LYS A 68 -5.13 4.21 -16.60
CA LYS A 68 -4.59 5.58 -16.67
C LYS A 68 -4.17 5.98 -18.08
N MET A 69 -3.63 5.05 -18.86
CA MET A 69 -3.34 5.28 -20.28
C MET A 69 -4.63 5.54 -21.06
N LEU A 70 -5.66 4.72 -20.87
CA LEU A 70 -6.94 4.86 -21.55
C LEU A 70 -7.67 6.17 -21.16
N GLU A 71 -7.66 6.52 -19.88
CA GLU A 71 -8.16 7.80 -19.36
C GLU A 71 -7.56 8.99 -20.14
N LYS A 72 -6.22 9.03 -20.25
CA LYS A 72 -5.52 10.08 -20.98
C LYS A 72 -5.90 10.12 -22.46
N ARG A 73 -6.02 8.95 -23.11
CA ARG A 73 -6.41 8.87 -24.53
C ARG A 73 -7.83 9.35 -24.78
N LEU A 74 -8.76 9.09 -23.86
CA LEU A 74 -10.13 9.61 -23.96
C LEU A 74 -10.18 11.14 -23.81
N VAL A 75 -9.38 11.69 -22.89
CA VAL A 75 -9.25 13.15 -22.73
C VAL A 75 -8.61 13.82 -23.96
N GLU A 76 -7.62 13.18 -24.57
CA GLU A 76 -7.01 13.66 -25.82
C GLU A 76 -7.99 13.54 -26.99
N PHE A 77 -8.72 12.43 -27.08
CA PHE A 77 -9.74 12.20 -28.08
C PHE A 77 -10.84 13.26 -28.01
N SER A 78 -11.34 13.61 -26.82
CA SER A 78 -12.37 14.65 -26.68
C SER A 78 -11.90 16.06 -27.06
N LYS A 79 -10.59 16.34 -27.00
CA LYS A 79 -10.01 17.64 -27.35
C LYS A 79 -9.67 17.77 -28.83
N THR A 80 -9.50 16.66 -29.54
CA THR A 80 -8.98 16.63 -30.92
C THR A 80 -10.05 16.45 -31.98
N ARG A 81 -11.30 16.19 -31.58
CA ARG A 81 -12.46 16.03 -32.49
C ARG A 81 -13.37 17.26 -32.43
N ASN A 82 -14.06 17.54 -33.53
CA ASN A 82 -14.88 18.74 -33.68
C ASN A 82 -16.23 18.59 -32.95
N GLU A 83 -16.70 17.35 -32.84
CA GLU A 83 -17.91 16.98 -32.12
C GLU A 83 -17.72 17.23 -30.61
N LYS A 84 -18.70 17.90 -30.01
CA LYS A 84 -18.73 18.12 -28.56
C LYS A 84 -19.76 17.18 -27.94
N ASP A 85 -19.27 16.22 -27.18
CA ASP A 85 -20.12 15.32 -26.40
C ASP A 85 -19.61 15.23 -24.96
N SER A 86 -20.54 15.12 -24.01
CA SER A 86 -20.19 14.91 -22.60
C SER A 86 -19.84 13.46 -22.28
N ILE A 87 -20.14 12.53 -23.19
CA ILE A 87 -20.02 11.08 -22.99
C ILE A 87 -18.54 10.68 -22.93
N THR A 88 -17.70 11.20 -23.82
CA THR A 88 -16.27 10.90 -23.91
C THR A 88 -15.53 11.31 -22.64
N GLN A 89 -15.79 12.52 -22.14
CA GLN A 89 -15.22 12.98 -20.87
C GLN A 89 -15.75 12.16 -19.69
N THR A 90 -17.05 11.83 -19.70
CA THR A 90 -17.67 11.01 -18.66
C THR A 90 -17.10 9.58 -18.67
N ALA A 91 -16.81 9.00 -19.83
CA ALA A 91 -16.24 7.67 -19.97
C ALA A 91 -14.87 7.59 -19.30
N SER A 92 -14.02 8.61 -19.50
CA SER A 92 -12.72 8.74 -18.83
C SER A 92 -12.85 8.68 -17.30
N ILE A 93 -13.84 9.39 -16.74
CA ILE A 93 -14.09 9.42 -15.29
C ILE A 93 -14.60 8.05 -14.80
N LYS A 94 -15.56 7.46 -15.53
CA LYS A 94 -16.15 6.17 -15.18
C LYS A 94 -15.11 5.05 -15.19
N ILE A 95 -14.23 5.00 -16.18
CA ILE A 95 -13.15 3.98 -16.24
C ILE A 95 -12.29 4.05 -14.98
N ARG A 96 -11.85 5.25 -14.58
CA ARG A 96 -11.05 5.42 -13.37
C ARG A 96 -11.81 4.96 -12.11
N GLN A 97 -13.08 5.33 -11.98
CA GLN A 97 -13.93 4.94 -10.85
C GLN A 97 -14.12 3.42 -10.76
N GLU A 98 -14.53 2.79 -11.86
CA GLU A 98 -14.80 1.34 -11.90
C GLU A 98 -13.53 0.52 -11.66
N VAL A 99 -12.39 0.94 -12.22
CA VAL A 99 -11.10 0.30 -11.96
C VAL A 99 -10.71 0.41 -10.50
N ASN A 100 -10.83 1.60 -9.90
CA ASN A 100 -10.55 1.81 -8.48
C ASN A 100 -11.47 0.97 -7.59
N ILE A 101 -12.77 0.86 -7.90
CA ILE A 101 -13.71 0.00 -7.18
C ILE A 101 -13.31 -1.48 -7.31
N ALA A 102 -13.01 -1.96 -8.51
CA ALA A 102 -12.62 -3.34 -8.76
C ALA A 102 -11.34 -3.69 -7.98
N LEU A 103 -10.33 -2.83 -8.01
CA LEU A 103 -9.07 -3.01 -7.28
C LEU A 103 -9.25 -2.86 -5.76
N SER A 104 -10.11 -1.96 -5.30
CA SER A 104 -10.48 -1.84 -3.87
C SER A 104 -11.11 -3.12 -3.33
N ASN A 105 -11.88 -3.82 -4.16
CA ASN A 105 -12.60 -5.03 -3.76
C ASN A 105 -11.79 -6.31 -3.90
N ARG A 106 -10.92 -6.40 -4.92
CA ARG A 106 -10.19 -7.65 -5.26
C ARG A 106 -8.68 -7.51 -5.27
N GLY A 107 -8.12 -6.31 -5.42
CA GLY A 107 -6.68 -6.10 -5.49
C GLY A 107 -5.98 -6.64 -4.25
N PHE A 108 -4.85 -7.33 -4.45
CA PHE A 108 -4.03 -7.95 -3.42
C PHE A 108 -4.75 -9.00 -2.54
N SER A 109 -5.91 -9.50 -2.99
CA SER A 109 -6.57 -10.65 -2.38
C SER A 109 -5.72 -11.90 -2.56
N ASP A 110 -5.99 -12.93 -1.74
CA ASP A 110 -5.33 -14.21 -1.91
C ASP A 110 -5.61 -14.80 -3.31
N VAL A 111 -4.59 -15.43 -3.88
CA VAL A 111 -4.60 -15.95 -5.23
C VAL A 111 -5.10 -17.39 -5.21
N LEU A 112 -6.05 -17.70 -6.10
CA LEU A 112 -6.54 -19.06 -6.30
C LEU A 112 -5.56 -19.83 -7.17
N ASN A 113 -4.95 -20.88 -6.61
CA ASN A 113 -4.24 -21.91 -7.34
C ASN A 113 -5.12 -23.18 -7.38
N LYS A 114 -4.96 -24.04 -8.38
CA LYS A 114 -5.86 -25.15 -8.75
C LYS A 114 -6.41 -25.97 -7.57
N ASN A 115 -5.64 -26.10 -6.49
CA ASN A 115 -6.00 -26.88 -5.31
C ASN A 115 -5.94 -26.10 -3.97
N ALA A 116 -5.57 -24.81 -3.98
CA ALA A 116 -5.36 -24.05 -2.75
C ALA A 116 -5.42 -22.53 -2.96
N THR A 117 -5.83 -21.82 -1.92
CA THR A 117 -5.70 -20.37 -1.82
C THR A 117 -4.32 -20.04 -1.25
N GLN A 118 -3.58 -19.14 -1.90
CA GLN A 118 -2.26 -18.70 -1.46
C GLN A 118 -2.26 -17.19 -1.24
N GLU A 119 -1.61 -16.72 -0.16
CA GLU A 119 -1.46 -15.29 0.07
C GLU A 119 -0.77 -14.60 -1.11
N HIS A 120 -1.30 -13.43 -1.50
CA HIS A 120 -0.74 -12.62 -2.58
C HIS A 120 0.75 -12.35 -2.36
N TYR A 121 1.58 -12.57 -3.38
CA TYR A 121 3.05 -12.50 -3.25
C TYR A 121 3.52 -11.16 -2.67
N PHE A 122 3.01 -10.03 -3.18
CA PHE A 122 3.36 -8.71 -2.65
C PHE A 122 3.00 -8.56 -1.16
N ILE A 123 1.86 -9.09 -0.72
CA ILE A 123 1.43 -9.04 0.68
C ILE A 123 2.33 -9.93 1.53
N SER A 124 2.61 -11.16 1.09
CA SER A 124 3.50 -12.09 1.79
C SER A 124 4.93 -11.59 1.90
N HIS A 125 5.46 -10.97 0.84
CA HIS A 125 6.77 -10.35 0.87
C HIS A 125 6.79 -9.15 1.81
N PHE A 126 5.81 -8.26 1.69
CA PHE A 126 5.82 -7.01 2.43
C PHE A 126 5.48 -7.20 3.92
N LYS A 127 4.65 -8.18 4.30
CA LYS A 127 4.41 -8.50 5.72
C LYS A 127 5.71 -8.81 6.46
N ASN A 128 6.64 -9.52 5.82
CA ASN A 128 7.92 -9.90 6.43
C ASN A 128 8.78 -8.66 6.66
N ILE A 129 8.93 -7.81 5.63
CA ILE A 129 9.64 -6.52 5.74
C ILE A 129 9.05 -5.66 6.85
N LEU A 130 7.72 -5.55 6.90
CA LEU A 130 7.06 -4.69 7.89
C LEU A 130 7.24 -5.22 9.32
N ASN A 131 7.14 -6.54 9.52
CA ASN A 131 7.36 -7.16 10.82
C ASN A 131 8.82 -7.03 11.27
N GLU A 132 9.78 -7.25 10.38
CA GLU A 132 11.21 -7.01 10.64
C GLU A 132 11.48 -5.56 11.04
N GLU A 133 10.91 -4.59 10.30
CA GLU A 133 11.04 -3.17 10.64
C GLU A 133 10.47 -2.87 12.02
N MET A 134 9.28 -3.40 12.34
CA MET A 134 8.65 -3.18 13.64
C MET A 134 9.43 -3.80 14.80
N ASN A 135 10.08 -4.94 14.57
CA ASN A 135 10.89 -5.63 15.58
C ASN A 135 12.16 -4.84 15.97
N LYS A 136 12.56 -3.81 15.20
CA LYS A 136 13.60 -2.86 15.64
C LYS A 136 13.16 -2.02 16.84
N TYR A 137 11.88 -1.66 16.90
CA TYR A 137 11.34 -0.74 17.91
C TYR A 137 10.67 -1.45 19.09
N ARG A 138 10.40 -2.76 18.99
CA ARG A 138 9.70 -3.52 20.02
C ARG A 138 10.30 -4.91 20.21
N ILE A 139 10.20 -5.42 21.44
CA ILE A 139 10.47 -6.81 21.79
C ILE A 139 9.18 -7.43 22.33
N ILE A 140 8.72 -8.50 21.69
CA ILE A 140 7.58 -9.32 22.13
C ILE A 140 8.14 -10.66 22.60
N LYS A 141 8.13 -10.88 23.92
CA LYS A 141 8.72 -12.09 24.55
C LYS A 141 7.84 -13.33 24.39
N ASP A 142 6.53 -13.13 24.39
CA ASP A 142 5.52 -14.20 24.24
C ASP A 142 5.40 -14.60 22.76
N PRO A 143 5.72 -15.85 22.39
CA PRO A 143 5.66 -16.31 21.00
C PRO A 143 4.25 -16.28 20.39
N ALA A 144 3.23 -16.69 21.14
CA ALA A 144 1.84 -16.71 20.66
C ALA A 144 1.33 -15.28 20.41
N LYS A 145 1.68 -14.35 21.31
CA LYS A 145 1.39 -12.93 21.13
C LYS A 145 2.14 -12.33 19.95
N LYS A 146 3.40 -12.72 19.74
CA LYS A 146 4.21 -12.27 18.61
C LYS A 146 3.56 -12.68 17.29
N GLU A 147 3.24 -13.97 17.15
CA GLU A 147 2.58 -14.52 15.97
C GLU A 147 1.23 -13.83 15.70
N SER A 148 0.39 -13.68 16.72
CA SER A 148 -0.90 -12.99 16.59
C SER A 148 -0.75 -11.56 16.05
N ILE A 149 0.24 -10.81 16.54
CA ILE A 149 0.49 -9.43 16.10
C ILE A 149 1.09 -9.39 14.69
N GLU A 150 2.04 -10.27 14.39
CA GLU A 150 2.70 -10.34 13.07
C GLU A 150 1.72 -10.74 11.96
N ASN A 151 0.72 -11.57 12.29
CA ASN A 151 -0.38 -11.97 11.40
C ASN A 151 -1.39 -10.82 11.12
N MET A 152 -1.30 -9.68 11.81
CA MET A 152 -2.12 -8.50 11.49
C MET A 152 -1.57 -7.68 10.31
N ALA A 153 -0.27 -7.83 9.98
CA ALA A 153 0.39 -7.03 8.95
C ALA A 153 -0.28 -7.13 7.56
N PRO A 154 -0.66 -8.32 7.04
CA PRO A 154 -1.35 -8.45 5.76
C PRO A 154 -2.63 -7.61 5.67
N LYS A 155 -3.46 -7.64 6.71
CA LYS A 155 -4.70 -6.87 6.77
C LYS A 155 -4.44 -5.36 6.77
N LEU A 156 -3.47 -4.92 7.57
CA LEU A 156 -3.09 -3.51 7.65
C LEU A 156 -2.59 -2.98 6.29
N ILE A 157 -1.73 -3.74 5.61
CA ILE A 157 -1.20 -3.39 4.30
C ILE A 157 -2.35 -3.23 3.28
N ARG A 158 -3.24 -4.21 3.19
CA ARG A 158 -4.40 -4.18 2.26
C ARG A 158 -5.32 -3.00 2.52
N GLU A 159 -5.65 -2.74 3.78
CA GLU A 159 -6.53 -1.63 4.15
C GLU A 159 -5.93 -0.27 3.78
N LEU A 160 -4.63 -0.08 4.01
CA LEU A 160 -3.95 1.17 3.65
C LEU A 160 -3.84 1.34 2.13
N ILE A 161 -3.54 0.28 1.39
CA ILE A 161 -3.55 0.33 -0.08
C ILE A 161 -4.94 0.73 -0.58
N ARG A 162 -5.98 0.09 -0.05
CA ARG A 162 -7.37 0.39 -0.43
C ARG A 162 -7.72 1.87 -0.20
N ILE A 163 -7.30 2.44 0.93
CA ILE A 163 -7.60 3.84 1.29
C ILE A 163 -6.81 4.83 0.42
N PHE A 164 -5.52 4.57 0.20
CA PHE A 164 -4.63 5.58 -0.40
C PHE A 164 -4.42 5.43 -1.91
N TRP A 165 -4.67 4.25 -2.49
CA TRP A 165 -4.50 4.00 -3.93
C TRP A 165 -5.79 3.76 -4.69
N PHE A 166 -6.81 3.21 -4.04
CA PHE A 166 -8.04 2.75 -4.71
C PHE A 166 -9.30 3.51 -4.29
N ARG A 167 -9.20 4.49 -3.40
CA ARG A 167 -10.31 5.35 -2.97
C ARG A 167 -10.03 6.81 -3.23
#